data_AF-A0A7C0V1D8-F1
#
_entry.id   AF-A0A7C0V1D8-F1
#
_cell.length_a   1.000
_cell.length_b   1.000
_cell.length_c   1.000
_cell.angle_alpha   90.00
_cell.angle_beta   90.00
_cell.angle_gamma   90.00
#
_symmetry.space_group_name_H-M   'P 1'
#
loop_
_entity.id
_entity.type
_entity.pdbx_description
1 polymer ?
#
loop_
_entity_poly.entity_id
_entity_poly.type
_entity_poly.pdbx_seq_one_letter_code
_entity_poly.pdbx_strand_id
1 'polypeptide(L)' 'MSKDERLRKLEELRAELARLKLMVKRGTIEDTSKIKEVRKAIARILTIEREEELKSKSGHKAR' A
#
# COMPACT_ATOMS: atom_id res chain seq x y z
N MET A 1 -12.82 3.63 5.74
CA MET A 1 -11.50 4.30 5.64
C MET A 1 -11.63 5.40 4.61
N SER A 2 -11.44 6.65 5.00
CA SER A 2 -11.44 7.79 4.08
C SER A 2 -10.24 7.70 3.12
N LYS A 3 -10.26 8.49 2.04
CA LYS A 3 -9.13 8.59 1.12
C LYS A 3 -7.85 9.02 1.86
N ASP A 4 -7.96 10.00 2.74
CA ASP A 4 -6.81 10.50 3.51
C ASP A 4 -6.24 9.45 4.47
N GLU A 5 -7.11 8.66 5.11
CA GLU A 5 -6.67 7.55 5.96
C GLU A 5 -5.93 6.47 5.14
N ARG A 6 -6.41 6.15 3.93
CA ARG A 6 -5.74 5.21 3.02
C ARG A 6 -4.38 5.72 2.57
N LEU A 7 -4.26 7.02 2.27
CA LEU A 7 -3.00 7.65 1.89
C LEU A 7 -1.98 7.66 3.04
N ARG A 8 -2.41 8.05 4.25
CA ARG A 8 -1.57 7.97 5.46
C ARG A 8 -1.09 6.54 5.71
N LYS A 9 -2.00 5.56 5.59
CA LYS A 9 -1.65 4.15 5.79
C LYS A 9 -0.67 3.64 4.73
N LEU A 10 -0.80 4.10 3.49
CA LEU A 10 0.12 3.78 2.40
C LEU A 10 1.53 4.31 2.67
N GLU A 11 1.66 5.52 3.21
CA GLU A 11 2.95 6.11 3.61
C GLU A 11 3.62 5.32 4.73
N GLU A 12 2.87 4.98 5.78
CA GLU A 12 3.36 4.13 6.87
C GLU A 12 3.91 2.80 6.36
N LEU A 13 3.14 2.10 5.53
CA LEU A 13 3.54 0.79 4.97
C LEU A 13 4.76 0.90 4.06
N ARG A 14 4.91 1.99 3.31
CA ARG A 14 6.11 2.25 2.49
C ARG A 14 7.35 2.48 3.36
N ALA A 15 7.20 3.23 4.45
CA ALA A 15 8.28 3.45 5.41
C ALA A 15 8.70 2.15 6.10
N GLU A 16 7.73 1.33 6.52
CA GLU A 16 7.99 -0.01 7.08
C GLU A 16 8.71 -0.91 6.07
N LEU A 17 8.24 -0.96 4.82
CA LEU A 17 8.88 -1.73 3.77
C LEU A 17 10.34 -1.32 3.55
N ALA A 18 10.63 -0.01 3.58
CA ALA A 18 12.00 0.50 3.45
C ALA A 18 12.88 0.02 4.61
N ARG A 19 12.40 0.11 5.85
CA ARG A 19 13.12 -0.38 7.05
C ARG A 19 13.40 -1.87 6.96
N LEU A 20 12.40 -2.70 6.62
CA LEU A 20 12.57 -4.14 6.49
C LEU A 20 13.60 -4.50 5.41
N LYS A 21 13.57 -3.83 4.25
CA LYS A 21 14.57 -4.03 3.19
C LYS A 21 15.99 -3.67 3.65
N LEU A 22 16.15 -2.60 4.43
CA LEU A 22 17.45 -2.22 4.99
C LEU A 22 17.96 -3.28 5.98
N MET A 23 17.09 -3.81 6.84
CA MET A 23 17.46 -4.84 7.80
C MET A 23 17.88 -6.15 7.11
N VAL A 24 17.15 -6.56 6.06
CA VAL A 24 17.55 -7.71 5.22
C VAL A 24 18.89 -7.46 4.55
N LYS A 25 19.10 -6.26 3.98
CA LYS A 25 20.37 -5.90 3.33
C LYS A 25 21.55 -5.91 4.30
N ARG A 26 21.32 -5.57 5.57
CA ARG A 26 22.32 -5.62 6.64
C ARG A 26 22.54 -7.04 7.20
N GLY A 27 21.76 -8.03 6.77
CA GLY A 27 21.80 -9.40 7.31
C GLY A 27 21.25 -9.52 8.73
N THR A 28 20.48 -8.53 9.19
CA THR A 28 19.95 -8.51 10.58
C THR A 28 18.69 -9.34 10.74
N ILE A 29 17.99 -9.65 9.63
CA ILE A 29 16.80 -10.52 9.62
C ILE A 29 16.84 -11.42 8.39
N GLU A 30 16.51 -12.70 8.59
CA GLU A 30 16.39 -13.70 7.52
C GLU A 30 14.94 -13.93 7.11
N ASP A 31 13.99 -13.70 8.03
CA ASP A 31 12.56 -13.84 7.73
C ASP A 31 12.06 -12.68 6.85
N THR A 32 11.81 -13.00 5.59
CA THR A 32 11.28 -12.09 4.57
C THR A 32 9.76 -12.15 4.41
N SER A 33 9.07 -12.97 5.21
CA SER A 33 7.61 -13.14 5.14
C SER A 33 6.89 -11.82 5.37
N LYS A 34 7.34 -11.03 6.35
CA LYS A 34 6.79 -9.70 6.66
C LYS A 34 6.90 -8.72 5.50
N ILE A 35 7.97 -8.79 4.70
CA ILE A 35 8.11 -7.97 3.48
C ILE A 35 7.00 -8.32 2.47
N LYS A 36 6.70 -9.62 2.30
CA LYS A 36 5.63 -10.06 1.38
C LYS A 36 4.26 -9.57 1.86
N GLU A 37 3.99 -9.64 3.17
CA GLU A 37 2.74 -9.15 3.76
C GLU A 37 2.56 -7.64 3.59
N VAL A 38 3.59 -6.85 3.89
CA VAL A 38 3.58 -5.39 3.72
C VAL A 38 3.36 -5.02 2.24
N ARG A 39 4.01 -5.73 1.30
CA ARG A 39 3.76 -5.53 -0.14
C ARG A 39 2.32 -5.83 -0.54
N LYS A 40 1.73 -6.92 -0.01
CA LYS A 40 0.32 -7.25 -0.26
C LYS A 40 -0.63 -6.20 0.31
N ALA A 41 -0.34 -5.68 1.51
CA ALA A 41 -1.13 -4.61 2.12
C ALA A 41 -1.11 -3.33 1.28
N ILE A 42 0.07 -2.91 0.81
CA ILE A 42 0.23 -1.77 -0.13
C ILE A 42 -0.61 -1.98 -1.40
N ALA A 43 -0.51 -3.18 -2.01
CA ALA A 43 -1.25 -3.48 -3.23
C ALA A 43 -2.77 -3.38 -3.02
N ARG A 44 -3.30 -3.92 -1.90
CA ARG A 44 -4.74 -3.83 -1.58
C ARG A 44 -5.23 -2.39 -1.47
N ILE A 45 -4.46 -1.52 -0.81
CA ILE A 45 -4.82 -0.10 -0.68
C ILE A 45 -4.85 0.58 -2.06
N LEU A 46 -3.84 0.33 -2.90
CA LEU A 46 -3.78 0.88 -4.25
C LEU A 46 -4.92 0.38 -5.14
N THR A 47 -5.33 -0.89 -4.99
CA THR A 47 -6.49 -1.45 -5.69
C THR A 47 -7.78 -0.70 -5.30
N ILE A 48 -8.02 -0.50 -4.01
CA ILE A 48 -9.19 0.25 -3.53
C ILE A 48 -9.19 1.67 -4.08
N GLU A 49 -8.05 2.38 -4.03
CA GLU A 49 -7.94 3.73 -4.60
C GLU A 49 -8.29 3.75 -6.09
N ARG A 50 -7.84 2.74 -6.84
CA ARG A 50 -8.14 2.61 -8.27
C ARG A 50 -9.62 2.33 -8.53
N GLU A 51 -10.24 1.45 -7.76
CA GLU A 51 -11.67 1.15 -7.87
C GLU A 51 -12.53 2.39 -7.60
N GLU A 52 -12.18 3.18 -6.58
CA GLU A 52 -12.87 4.42 -6.25
C GLU A 52 -12.66 5.50 -7.33
N GLU A 53 -11.45 5.58 -7.92
CA GLU A 53 -11.18 6.44 -9.07
C GLU A 53 -12.04 6.05 -10.28
N LEU A 54 -12.17 4.76 -10.57
CA LEU A 54 -12.99 4.27 -11.69
C LEU A 54 -14.47 4.55 -11.48
N LYS A 55 -15.00 4.35 -10.26
CA LYS A 55 -16.40 4.68 -9.92
C LYS A 55 -16.71 6.17 -10.11
N SER A 56 -15.79 7.05 -9.67
CA SER A 56 -15.98 8.50 -9.85
C SER A 56 -15.96 8.90 -11.32
N LYS A 57 -15.10 8.29 -12.14
CA LYS A 57 -15.05 8.51 -13.59
C LYS A 57 -16.27 7.96 -14.34
N SER A 58 -16.79 6.79 -13.98
CA SER A 58 -17.99 6.23 -14.62
C SER A 58 -19.25 7.05 -14.32
N GLY A 59 -19.37 7.62 -13.11
CA GLY A 59 -20.48 8.52 -12.76
C GLY A 59 -20.46 9.85 -13.51
N HIS A 60 -19.27 10.31 -13.94
CA HIS A 60 -19.10 11.55 -14.72
C HIS A 60 -19.41 11.37 -16.22
N LYS A 61 -19.40 10.12 -16.72
CA LYS A 61 -19.70 9.79 -18.12
C LYS A 61 -21.18 9.51 -18.39
N ALA A 62 -21.98 9.35 -17.31
CA ALA A 62 -23.41 9.06 -17.35
C ALA A 62 -24.29 10.28 -17.00
N ARG A 63 -23.68 11.45 -16.78
CA ARG A 63 -24.34 12.76 -16.64
C ARG A 63 -24.00 13.62 -17.84
#